data_AF-A0A3N5KM90-F1
#
_entry.id   AF-A0A3N5KM90-F1
#
_cell.length_a   1.000
_cell.length_b   1.000
_cell.length_c   1.000
_cell.angle_alpha   90.00
_cell.angle_beta   90.00
_cell.angle_gamma   90.00
#
_symmetry.space_group_name_H-M   'P 1'
#
loop_
_entity.id
_entity.type
_entity.pdbx_description
1 polymer ?
#
loop_
_entity_poly.entity_id
_entity_poly.type
_entity_poly.pdbx_seq_one_letter_code
_entity_poly.pdbx_strand_id
1 'polypeptide(L)'
;MKARNLFYLVVSLCFLLLSSNNLRAQDDMDFEEFMGMLSETFTDEQLDEMSFQVPWDVRVTSYAYGDFSDDGNTDIIIGIREKGITPDHSVDVYFLEAVNSTYKLVAKRNVKTVELNIEVAFMVKNGVGYVTNRDKHNWYFTSYEINDNQLVQLDRETFPIDGQNAGN
;
A
#
# COMPACT_ATOMS: atom_id res chain seq x y z
N MET A 1 17.77 51.86 -6.55
CA MET A 1 18.18 50.45 -6.79
C MET A 1 18.72 50.36 -8.22
N LYS A 2 19.92 49.80 -8.45
CA LYS A 2 20.50 49.72 -9.81
C LYS A 2 19.70 48.72 -10.66
N ALA A 3 19.52 48.97 -11.95
CA ALA A 3 18.76 48.10 -12.88
C ALA A 3 19.19 46.62 -12.82
N ARG A 4 20.49 46.38 -12.57
CA ARG A 4 21.06 45.04 -12.36
C ARG A 4 20.44 44.29 -11.17
N ASN A 5 20.13 44.98 -10.08
CA ASN A 5 19.51 44.37 -8.89
C ASN A 5 18.02 44.06 -9.12
N LEU A 6 17.33 44.88 -9.93
CA LEU A 6 15.94 44.61 -10.32
C LEU A 6 15.85 43.35 -11.20
N PHE A 7 16.79 43.17 -12.12
CA PHE A 7 16.85 41.98 -12.97
C PHE A 7 17.03 40.69 -12.17
N TYR A 8 17.99 40.65 -11.24
CA TYR A 8 18.18 39.47 -10.38
C TYR A 8 16.96 39.18 -9.50
N LEU A 9 16.29 40.22 -9.01
CA LEU A 9 15.06 40.07 -8.22
C LEU A 9 13.93 39.46 -9.05
N VAL A 10 13.74 39.91 -10.29
CA VAL A 10 12.73 39.37 -11.21
C VAL A 10 13.05 37.92 -11.59
N VAL A 11 14.29 37.61 -11.92
CA VAL A 11 14.71 36.24 -12.27
C VAL A 11 14.52 35.28 -11.08
N SER A 12 14.89 35.70 -9.86
CA SER A 12 14.68 34.91 -8.65
C SER A 12 13.19 34.71 -8.33
N LEU A 13 12.35 35.71 -8.59
CA LEU A 13 10.91 35.61 -8.39
C LEU A 13 10.26 34.66 -9.41
N CYS A 14 10.71 34.69 -10.67
CA CYS A 14 10.27 33.72 -11.69
C CYS A 14 10.68 32.29 -11.34
N PHE A 15 11.87 32.08 -10.76
CA PHE A 15 12.31 30.75 -10.33
C PHE A 15 11.45 30.19 -9.18
N LEU A 16 11.02 31.05 -8.25
CA LEU A 16 10.13 30.65 -7.15
C LEU A 16 8.71 30.31 -7.63
N LEU A 17 8.21 30.99 -8.67
CA LEU A 17 6.88 30.71 -9.24
C LEU A 17 6.83 29.38 -10.04
N LEU A 18 7.96 28.93 -10.57
CA LEU A 18 8.07 27.66 -11.30
C LEU A 18 8.33 26.44 -10.39
N SER A 19 8.55 26.66 -9.10
CA SER A 19 8.89 25.58 -8.13
C SER A 19 7.65 24.93 -7.50
N SER A 20 6.45 25.23 -7.97
CA SER A 20 5.20 24.57 -7.53
C SER A 20 5.02 23.21 -8.20
N ASN A 21 6.05 22.38 -8.15
CA ASN A 21 5.85 20.95 -8.34
C ASN A 21 5.11 20.48 -7.10
N ASN A 22 3.83 20.16 -7.26
CA ASN A 22 3.10 19.36 -6.28
C ASN A 22 3.95 18.11 -6.04
N LEU A 23 4.67 18.08 -4.91
CA LEU A 23 5.22 16.86 -4.34
C LEU A 23 4.02 16.00 -3.98
N ARG A 24 3.48 15.31 -4.99
CA ARG A 24 2.52 14.25 -4.78
C ARG A 24 3.32 13.12 -4.15
N ALA A 25 3.22 13.05 -2.82
CA ALA A 25 3.61 11.88 -2.06
C ALA A 25 2.97 10.67 -2.77
N GLN A 26 3.78 9.64 -3.02
CA GLN A 26 3.44 8.36 -3.66
C GLN A 26 1.94 8.24 -4.02
N ASP A 27 1.61 8.61 -5.26
CA ASP A 27 0.23 8.66 -5.75
C ASP A 27 -0.35 7.25 -5.70
N ASP A 28 -1.48 7.10 -5.00
CA ASP A 28 -2.26 5.86 -5.06
C ASP A 28 -2.61 5.57 -6.54
N MET A 29 -2.39 4.34 -6.99
CA MET A 29 -2.63 3.97 -8.39
C MET A 29 -4.08 3.51 -8.60
N ASP A 30 -4.61 3.69 -9.81
CA ASP A 30 -5.90 3.09 -10.18
C ASP A 30 -5.76 1.57 -10.30
N PHE A 31 -6.84 0.82 -10.05
CA PHE A 31 -6.80 -0.64 -10.13
C PHE A 31 -6.40 -1.15 -11.52
N GLU A 32 -6.80 -0.48 -12.60
CA GLU A 32 -6.37 -0.82 -13.96
C GLU A 32 -4.85 -0.70 -14.15
N GLU A 33 -4.24 0.36 -13.60
CA GLU A 33 -2.79 0.56 -13.64
C GLU A 33 -2.06 -0.54 -12.86
N PHE A 34 -2.58 -0.88 -11.68
CA PHE A 34 -2.09 -1.99 -10.87
C PHE A 34 -2.12 -3.32 -11.62
N MET A 35 -3.25 -3.66 -12.27
CA MET A 35 -3.38 -4.88 -13.06
C MET A 35 -2.40 -4.90 -14.24
N GLY A 36 -2.19 -3.75 -14.89
CA GLY A 36 -1.17 -3.58 -15.92
C GLY A 36 0.23 -3.89 -15.41
N MET A 37 0.59 -3.41 -14.22
CA MET A 37 1.90 -3.72 -13.61
C MET A 37 2.06 -5.20 -13.28
N LEU A 38 1.00 -5.87 -12.80
CA LEU A 38 1.06 -7.29 -12.47
C LEU A 38 1.19 -8.19 -13.70
N SER A 39 0.81 -7.74 -14.89
CA SER A 39 0.92 -8.53 -16.13
C SER A 39 2.33 -8.96 -16.52
N GLU A 40 3.37 -8.34 -15.95
CA GLU A 40 4.75 -8.77 -16.15
C GLU A 40 5.09 -10.06 -15.37
N THR A 41 4.31 -10.38 -14.33
CA THR A 41 4.59 -11.48 -13.39
C THR A 41 3.48 -12.53 -13.36
N PHE A 42 2.23 -12.13 -13.60
CA PHE A 42 1.04 -12.97 -13.48
C PHE A 42 0.43 -13.25 -14.85
N THR A 43 -0.22 -14.41 -14.97
CA THR A 43 -0.92 -14.81 -16.21
C THR A 43 -2.25 -14.06 -16.38
N ASP A 44 -2.73 -13.96 -17.62
CA ASP A 44 -4.03 -13.33 -17.92
C ASP A 44 -5.18 -13.99 -17.14
N GLU A 45 -5.16 -15.31 -16.96
CA GLU A 45 -6.17 -16.06 -16.19
C GLU A 45 -6.18 -15.67 -14.71
N GLN A 46 -5.00 -15.53 -14.11
CA GLN A 46 -4.84 -15.06 -12.74
C GLN A 46 -5.33 -13.62 -12.57
N LEU A 47 -5.03 -12.76 -13.53
CA LEU A 47 -5.44 -11.36 -13.50
C LEU A 47 -6.95 -11.21 -13.67
N ASP A 48 -7.55 -11.97 -14.59
CA ASP A 48 -9.00 -11.99 -14.80
C ASP A 48 -9.72 -12.40 -13.51
N GLU A 49 -9.26 -13.48 -12.85
CA GLU A 49 -9.86 -13.90 -11.58
C GLU A 49 -9.69 -12.84 -10.49
N MET A 50 -8.51 -12.24 -10.35
CA MET A 50 -8.26 -11.19 -9.38
C MET A 50 -9.21 -10.01 -9.55
N SER A 51 -9.57 -9.68 -10.80
CA SER A 51 -10.52 -8.62 -11.13
C SER A 51 -11.95 -8.90 -10.66
N PHE A 52 -12.30 -10.16 -10.38
CA PHE A 52 -13.57 -10.54 -9.76
C PHE A 52 -13.53 -10.50 -8.23
N GLN A 53 -12.34 -10.58 -7.63
CA GLN A 53 -12.16 -10.60 -6.17
C GLN A 53 -12.03 -9.18 -5.57
N VAL A 54 -11.65 -8.20 -6.38
CA VAL A 54 -11.39 -6.81 -5.96
C VAL A 54 -12.32 -5.84 -6.70
N PRO A 55 -12.91 -4.82 -6.04
CA PRO A 55 -13.73 -3.83 -6.73
C PRO A 55 -12.90 -3.00 -7.73
N TRP A 56 -13.48 -2.64 -8.87
CA TRP A 56 -12.77 -1.94 -9.95
C TRP A 56 -12.55 -0.43 -9.69
N ASP A 57 -13.51 0.27 -9.09
CA ASP A 57 -13.43 1.71 -8.83
C ASP A 57 -12.73 2.01 -7.49
N VAL A 58 -11.47 1.57 -7.39
CA VAL A 58 -10.65 1.69 -6.18
C VAL A 58 -9.27 2.25 -6.48
N ARG A 59 -8.68 2.83 -5.44
CA ARG A 59 -7.27 3.23 -5.41
C ARG A 59 -6.47 2.17 -4.70
N VAL A 60 -5.45 1.62 -5.36
CA VAL A 60 -4.47 0.72 -4.76
C VAL A 60 -3.39 1.56 -4.10
N THR A 61 -3.25 1.37 -2.79
CA THR A 61 -2.36 2.17 -1.92
C THR A 61 -1.04 1.45 -1.64
N SER A 62 -1.06 0.12 -1.63
CA SER A 62 0.10 -0.74 -1.40
C SER A 62 -0.22 -2.17 -1.82
N TYR A 63 0.81 -2.96 -2.10
CA TYR A 63 0.68 -4.38 -2.38
C TYR A 63 1.98 -5.12 -2.03
N ALA A 64 1.88 -6.42 -1.80
CA ALA A 64 3.00 -7.35 -1.82
C ALA A 64 2.50 -8.68 -2.37
N TYR A 65 3.42 -9.46 -2.94
CA TYR A 65 3.15 -10.81 -3.40
C TYR A 65 4.26 -11.75 -2.95
N GLY A 66 3.92 -13.02 -2.77
CA GLY A 66 4.82 -14.08 -2.33
C GLY A 66 4.02 -15.23 -1.72
N ASP A 67 4.68 -16.35 -1.46
CA ASP A 67 4.04 -17.52 -0.86
C ASP A 67 3.87 -17.32 0.67
N PHE A 68 2.63 -17.06 1.12
CA PHE A 68 2.25 -16.99 2.54
C PHE A 68 1.10 -17.94 2.93
N SER A 69 0.75 -18.84 2.01
CA SER A 69 -0.03 -20.06 2.21
C SER A 69 0.83 -21.31 2.36
N ASP A 70 2.13 -21.21 2.06
CA ASP A 70 3.12 -22.31 2.09
C ASP A 70 2.76 -23.45 1.11
N ASP A 71 2.10 -23.12 0.00
CA ASP A 71 1.65 -24.07 -1.02
C ASP A 71 2.50 -24.04 -2.32
N GLY A 72 3.50 -23.15 -2.37
CA GLY A 72 4.40 -22.96 -3.50
C GLY A 72 3.87 -21.99 -4.58
N ASN A 73 2.66 -21.45 -4.43
CA ASN A 73 2.08 -20.46 -5.33
C ASN A 73 2.26 -19.03 -4.79
N THR A 74 2.17 -18.06 -5.70
CA THR A 74 2.33 -16.64 -5.35
C THR A 74 0.99 -16.04 -4.90
N ASP A 75 0.83 -15.88 -3.59
CA ASP A 75 -0.29 -15.17 -2.99
C ASP A 75 -0.10 -13.65 -3.07
N ILE A 76 -1.18 -12.89 -2.81
CA ILE A 76 -1.17 -11.43 -2.91
C ILE A 76 -1.86 -10.78 -1.72
N ILE A 77 -1.23 -9.73 -1.18
CA ILE A 77 -1.82 -8.80 -0.22
C ILE A 77 -1.98 -7.45 -0.93
N ILE A 78 -3.19 -6.88 -0.91
CA ILE A 78 -3.49 -5.60 -1.57
C ILE A 78 -4.19 -4.67 -0.59
N GLY A 79 -3.70 -3.43 -0.47
CA GLY A 79 -4.32 -2.36 0.29
C GLY A 79 -5.07 -1.44 -0.64
N ILE A 80 -6.40 -1.36 -0.51
CA ILE A 80 -7.25 -0.54 -1.37
C ILE A 80 -8.05 0.50 -0.59
N ARG A 81 -8.46 1.54 -1.30
CA ARG A 81 -9.47 2.51 -0.86
C ARG A 81 -10.54 2.68 -1.91
N GLU A 82 -11.78 2.42 -1.52
CA GLU A 82 -12.96 2.66 -2.34
C GLU A 82 -13.64 3.97 -1.92
N LYS A 83 -13.91 4.84 -2.90
CA LYS A 83 -14.41 6.19 -2.63
C LYS A 83 -15.80 6.14 -2.00
N GLY A 84 -15.94 6.73 -0.81
CA GLY A 84 -17.21 6.79 -0.09
C GLY A 84 -17.62 5.48 0.60
N ILE A 85 -16.81 4.42 0.48
CA ILE A 85 -17.04 3.13 1.15
C ILE A 85 -15.96 2.88 2.22
N THR A 86 -14.69 2.97 1.86
CA THR A 86 -13.60 2.81 2.82
C THR A 86 -13.56 4.01 3.77
N PRO A 87 -13.64 3.83 5.10
CA PRO A 87 -13.61 4.95 6.04
C PRO A 87 -12.37 5.83 5.91
N ASP A 88 -12.54 7.11 6.21
CA ASP A 88 -11.42 8.06 6.30
C ASP A 88 -10.36 7.54 7.27
N HIS A 89 -9.08 7.78 6.95
CA HIS A 89 -7.94 7.30 7.73
C HIS A 89 -7.95 5.78 7.96
N SER A 90 -8.39 5.01 6.96
CA SER A 90 -8.24 3.55 6.94
C SER A 90 -7.98 3.01 5.54
N VAL A 91 -7.37 1.83 5.44
CA VAL A 91 -7.16 1.09 4.20
C VAL A 91 -7.82 -0.27 4.36
N ASP A 92 -8.51 -0.73 3.32
CA ASP A 92 -9.01 -2.11 3.29
C ASP A 92 -7.93 -3.03 2.72
N VAL A 93 -7.46 -3.97 3.52
CA VAL A 93 -6.43 -4.96 3.17
C VAL A 93 -7.10 -6.27 2.77
N TYR A 94 -6.83 -6.70 1.55
CA TYR A 94 -7.32 -7.93 0.94
C TYR A 94 -6.18 -8.94 0.92
N PHE A 95 -6.47 -10.17 1.37
CA PHE A 95 -5.56 -11.31 1.33
C PHE A 95 -6.10 -12.32 0.33
N LEU A 96 -5.37 -12.51 -0.77
CA LEU A 96 -5.73 -13.36 -1.90
C LEU A 96 -4.79 -14.56 -1.92
N GLU A 97 -5.36 -15.75 -1.80
CA GLU A 97 -4.66 -17.04 -1.91
C GLU A 97 -4.69 -17.49 -3.36
N ALA A 98 -3.55 -17.94 -3.88
CA ALA A 98 -3.47 -18.58 -5.18
C ALA A 98 -3.93 -20.04 -5.07
N VAL A 99 -5.00 -20.42 -5.78
CA VAL A 99 -5.55 -21.78 -5.74
C VAL A 99 -5.77 -22.27 -7.16
N ASN A 100 -5.07 -23.33 -7.58
CA ASN A 100 -5.22 -23.94 -8.91
C ASN A 100 -5.13 -22.93 -10.07
N SER A 101 -4.13 -22.05 -10.05
CA SER A 101 -3.92 -20.97 -11.04
C SER A 101 -4.95 -19.83 -11.01
N THR A 102 -5.82 -19.78 -10.01
CA THR A 102 -6.77 -18.68 -9.80
C THR A 102 -6.54 -17.99 -8.46
N TYR A 103 -7.29 -16.92 -8.15
CA TYR A 103 -7.23 -16.24 -6.86
C TYR A 103 -8.53 -16.34 -6.08
N LYS A 104 -8.40 -16.53 -4.77
CA LYS A 104 -9.51 -16.54 -3.84
C LYS A 104 -9.29 -15.52 -2.73
N LEU A 105 -10.28 -14.66 -2.50
CA LEU A 105 -10.26 -13.78 -1.33
C LEU A 105 -10.44 -14.60 -0.04
N VAL A 106 -9.38 -14.69 0.77
CA VAL A 106 -9.40 -15.37 2.06
C VAL A 106 -9.95 -14.46 3.15
N ALA A 107 -9.53 -13.19 3.15
CA ALA A 107 -9.91 -12.24 4.17
C ALA A 107 -9.83 -10.80 3.70
N LYS A 108 -10.72 -9.98 4.27
CA LYS A 108 -10.66 -8.52 4.26
C LYS A 108 -10.41 -8.02 5.68
N ARG A 109 -9.54 -7.02 5.84
CA ARG A 109 -9.27 -6.33 7.11
C ARG A 109 -9.26 -4.82 6.88
N ASN A 110 -9.96 -4.06 7.72
CA ASN A 110 -9.83 -2.61 7.70
C ASN A 110 -8.75 -2.18 8.68
N VAL A 111 -7.72 -1.49 8.18
CA VAL A 111 -6.53 -1.11 8.93
C VAL A 111 -6.47 0.40 9.03
N LYS A 112 -6.31 0.93 10.25
CA LYS A 112 -6.29 2.37 10.49
C LYS A 112 -4.95 2.98 10.09
N THR A 113 -5.04 4.19 9.54
CA THR A 113 -3.94 5.11 9.29
C THR A 113 -4.11 6.36 10.15
N VAL A 114 -3.06 7.16 10.26
CA VAL A 114 -3.06 8.44 10.96
C VAL A 114 -2.97 9.57 9.95
N GLU A 115 -1.95 9.55 9.10
CA GLU A 115 -1.69 10.63 8.14
C GLU A 115 -1.77 10.14 6.70
N LEU A 116 -1.08 9.05 6.38
CA LEU A 116 -0.88 8.60 5.02
C LEU A 116 -1.23 7.11 4.84
N ASN A 117 -1.70 6.75 3.65
CA ASN A 117 -1.99 5.36 3.32
C ASN A 117 -0.73 4.47 3.32
N ILE A 118 0.44 5.04 3.00
CA ILE A 118 1.75 4.35 2.99
C ILE A 118 2.15 3.77 4.36
N GLU A 119 1.50 4.21 5.43
CA GLU A 119 1.66 3.62 6.76
C GLU A 119 1.21 2.14 6.79
N VAL A 120 0.34 1.76 5.85
CA VAL A 120 -0.04 0.37 5.56
C VAL A 120 0.82 -0.15 4.43
N ALA A 121 1.90 -0.83 4.80
CA ALA A 121 2.81 -1.51 3.91
C ALA A 121 2.77 -3.02 4.16
N PHE A 122 3.22 -3.77 3.16
CA PHE A 122 3.21 -5.22 3.19
C PHE A 122 4.59 -5.79 2.91
N MET A 123 4.83 -6.96 3.48
CA MET A 123 6.00 -7.78 3.18
C MET A 123 5.57 -9.25 3.25
N VAL A 124 6.06 -10.07 2.34
CA VAL A 124 5.90 -11.53 2.43
C VAL A 124 7.28 -12.14 2.62
N LYS A 125 7.44 -12.96 3.67
CA LYS A 125 8.71 -13.61 3.97
C LYS A 125 8.50 -14.89 4.78
N ASN A 126 9.12 -15.97 4.32
CA ASN A 126 9.14 -17.28 5.00
C ASN A 126 7.72 -17.80 5.33
N GLY A 127 6.81 -17.80 4.36
CA GLY A 127 5.44 -18.27 4.57
C GLY A 127 4.55 -17.31 5.38
N VAL A 128 5.03 -16.10 5.67
CA VAL A 128 4.31 -15.14 6.52
C VAL A 128 4.11 -13.82 5.79
N GLY A 129 2.86 -13.36 5.77
CA GLY A 129 2.47 -12.02 5.34
C GLY A 129 2.51 -11.04 6.51
N TYR A 130 3.18 -9.90 6.34
CA TYR A 130 3.30 -8.85 7.34
C TYR A 130 2.54 -7.62 6.88
N VAL A 131 1.77 -7.03 7.79
CA VAL A 131 1.07 -5.75 7.58
C VAL A 131 1.55 -4.76 8.61
N THR A 132 1.99 -3.59 8.15
CA THR A 132 2.29 -2.46 9.04
C THR A 132 1.08 -1.57 9.20
N ASN A 133 0.97 -0.91 10.35
CA ASN A 133 0.14 0.29 10.52
C ASN A 133 0.61 1.07 11.74
N ARG A 134 0.07 2.26 11.97
CA ARG A 134 0.38 3.01 13.19
C ARG A 134 -0.83 3.69 13.79
N ASP A 135 -0.68 4.10 15.05
CA ASP A 135 -1.47 5.15 15.65
C ASP A 135 -0.59 6.36 15.99
N LYS A 136 -1.09 7.26 16.85
CA LYS A 136 -0.36 8.47 17.26
C LYS A 136 0.88 8.19 18.10
N HIS A 137 0.99 7.01 18.70
CA HIS A 137 1.99 6.67 19.70
C HIS A 137 2.82 5.44 19.31
N ASN A 138 2.30 4.54 18.47
CA ASN A 138 2.99 3.30 18.15
C ASN A 138 2.86 2.91 16.68
N TRP A 139 3.93 2.30 16.16
CA TRP A 139 3.89 1.41 15.00
C TRP A 139 3.49 0.00 15.43
N TYR A 140 2.80 -0.67 14.52
CA TYR A 140 2.37 -2.05 14.66
C TYR A 140 2.84 -2.85 13.46
N PHE A 141 3.38 -4.04 13.71
CA PHE A 141 3.74 -5.02 12.70
C PHE A 141 2.96 -6.28 13.03
N THR A 142 1.96 -6.59 12.21
CA THR A 142 1.08 -7.74 12.41
C THR A 142 1.42 -8.82 11.39
N SER A 143 1.70 -10.03 11.86
CA SER A 143 2.01 -11.17 11.01
C SER A 143 0.79 -12.07 10.82
N TYR A 144 0.66 -12.61 9.62
CA TYR A 144 -0.43 -13.49 9.21
C TYR A 144 0.10 -14.67 8.39
N GLU A 145 -0.56 -15.80 8.54
CA GLU A 145 -0.43 -16.96 7.66
C GLU A 145 -1.81 -17.35 7.12
N ILE A 146 -1.84 -18.10 6.03
CA ILE A 146 -3.05 -18.82 5.61
C ILE A 146 -2.94 -20.26 6.09
N ASN A 147 -3.93 -20.70 6.85
CA ASN A 147 -4.04 -22.08 7.32
C ASN A 147 -5.45 -22.59 7.03
N ASP A 148 -5.57 -23.71 6.30
CA ASP A 148 -6.85 -24.29 5.89
C ASP A 148 -7.82 -23.27 5.25
N ASN A 149 -7.32 -22.44 4.30
CA ASN A 149 -8.06 -21.35 3.66
C ASN A 149 -8.56 -20.26 4.63
N GLN A 150 -7.92 -20.09 5.79
CA GLN A 150 -8.25 -19.04 6.76
C GLN A 150 -7.04 -18.19 7.05
N LEU A 151 -7.23 -16.87 7.09
CA LEU A 151 -6.20 -15.95 7.53
C LEU A 151 -6.08 -16.00 9.05
N VAL A 152 -4.96 -16.52 9.55
CA VAL A 152 -4.62 -16.61 10.97
C VAL A 152 -3.62 -15.52 11.32
N GLN A 153 -3.91 -14.74 12.36
CA GLN A 153 -2.93 -13.80 12.90
C GLN A 153 -1.96 -14.54 13.82
N LEU A 154 -0.66 -14.41 13.56
CA LEU A 154 0.38 -15.08 14.32
C LEU A 154 0.85 -14.24 15.51
N ASP A 155 1.24 -13.00 15.25
CA ASP A 155 1.73 -12.08 16.26
C ASP A 155 1.42 -10.62 15.90
N ARG A 156 1.54 -9.73 16.88
CA ARG A 156 1.50 -8.29 16.69
C ARG A 156 2.55 -7.60 17.55
N GLU A 157 3.62 -7.18 16.90
CA GLU A 157 4.69 -6.40 17.51
C GLU A 157 4.29 -4.92 17.56
N THR A 158 4.69 -4.24 18.63
CA THR A 158 4.40 -2.82 18.87
C THR A 158 5.68 -2.07 19.14
N PHE A 159 5.90 -0.97 18.41
CA PHE A 159 7.09 -0.13 18.51
C PHE A 159 6.66 1.30 18.83
N PRO A 160 7.09 1.89 19.96
CA PRO A 160 6.74 3.25 20.29
C PRO A 160 7.35 4.25 19.29
N ILE A 161 6.59 5.28 18.96
CA ILE A 161 7.06 6.43 18.19
C ILE A 161 7.77 7.35 19.18
N ASP A 162 9.04 7.08 19.43
CA ASP A 162 9.88 7.96 20.25
C ASP A 162 10.15 9.25 19.48
N GLY A 163 9.41 10.31 19.82
CA GLY A 163 9.55 11.65 19.23
C GLY A 163 10.92 12.32 19.42
N GLN A 164 11.90 11.65 20.01
CA GLN A 164 13.27 12.15 20.21
C GLN A 164 14.36 11.37 19.45
N ASN A 165 14.08 10.18 18.88
CA ASN A 165 15.11 9.32 18.28
C ASN A 165 14.83 8.85 16.84
N ALA A 166 13.71 9.24 16.23
CA ALA A 166 13.45 8.94 14.83
C ALA A 166 14.25 9.88 13.91
N GLY A 167 15.57 9.67 13.80
CA GLY A 167 16.42 10.42 12.87
C GLY A 167 17.90 10.61 13.22
N ASN A 168 18.52 9.74 14.03
CA ASN A 168 19.98 9.73 14.20
C ASN A 168 20.60 8.50 13.56
#